data_AF-A0A1G2P476-F1
#
_entry.id   AF-A0A1G2P476-F1
#
_cell.length_a   1.000
_cell.length_b   1.000
_cell.length_c   1.000
_cell.angle_alpha   90.00
_cell.angle_beta   90.00
_cell.angle_gamma   90.00
#
_symmetry.space_group_name_H-M   'P 1'
#
loop_
_entity.id
_entity.type
_entity.pdbx_description
1 polymer ?
#
loop_
_entity_poly.entity_id
_entity_poly.type
_entity_poly.pdbx_seq_one_letter_code
_entity_poly.pdbx_strand_id
1 'polypeptide(L)'
;MGKLVAEKLGAMKADGEEIQSIIESSDHPLWSDLVKHFSQKAGILVIVDRTTPFNPAEFIGSGWTIDEEDKRSLALTEVDFSKIRLETMLKKDEISINGEEKLKRLKKAGHICLNAKVFETLWNDKTLIPESWKKKTNDNTTYIFFDGTILRSPYGNRSVLSLDWSGGEWHWYYRWLDRAWYDYYPSAVCPQVSPQN
;
A
#
# COMPACT_ATOMS: atom_id res chain seq x y z
N MET A 1 4.90 19.21 -0.31
CA MET A 1 4.89 19.17 -1.79
C MET A 1 3.96 20.19 -2.44
N GLY A 2 2.66 20.25 -2.06
CA GLY A 2 1.70 21.18 -2.69
C GLY A 2 2.07 22.67 -2.59
N LYS A 3 2.67 23.11 -1.46
CA LYS A 3 3.18 24.48 -1.31
C LYS A 3 4.32 24.79 -2.29
N LEU A 4 5.21 23.83 -2.53
CA LEU A 4 6.34 24.00 -3.46
C LEU A 4 5.88 24.06 -4.93
N VAL A 5 4.89 23.27 -5.32
CA VAL A 5 4.30 23.32 -6.67
C VAL A 5 3.55 24.65 -6.87
N ALA A 6 2.76 25.08 -5.89
CA ALA A 6 2.08 26.38 -5.92
C ALA A 6 3.06 27.56 -5.90
N GLU A 7 4.15 27.48 -5.13
CA GLU A 7 5.22 28.49 -5.11
C GLU A 7 6.00 28.52 -6.43
N LYS A 8 6.27 27.37 -7.07
CA LYS A 8 6.92 27.32 -8.40
C LYS A 8 6.01 27.87 -9.50
N LEU A 9 4.73 27.48 -9.53
CA LEU A 9 3.75 28.01 -10.48
C LEU A 9 3.52 29.52 -10.27
N GLY A 10 3.46 29.96 -9.01
CA GLY A 10 3.34 31.38 -8.65
C GLY A 10 4.59 32.20 -8.98
N ALA A 11 5.79 31.63 -8.78
CA ALA A 11 7.06 32.28 -9.13
C ALA A 11 7.26 32.45 -10.63
N MET A 12 6.68 31.57 -11.45
CA MET A 12 6.72 31.66 -12.92
C MET A 12 5.67 32.62 -13.49
N LYS A 13 4.73 33.15 -12.67
CA LYS A 13 3.53 33.86 -13.15
C LYS A 13 2.76 33.05 -14.21
N ALA A 14 2.82 31.72 -14.10
CA ALA A 14 2.24 30.84 -15.10
C ALA A 14 0.74 31.13 -15.25
N ASP A 15 0.36 31.66 -16.40
CA ASP A 15 -1.03 31.84 -16.76
C ASP A 15 -1.62 30.53 -17.30
N GLY A 16 -2.88 30.58 -17.74
CA GLY A 16 -3.56 29.39 -18.26
C GLY A 16 -2.85 28.76 -19.47
N GLU A 17 -2.15 29.55 -20.29
CA GLU A 17 -1.46 29.06 -21.50
C GLU A 17 -0.14 28.36 -21.15
N GLU A 18 0.58 28.86 -20.15
CA GLU A 18 1.82 28.22 -19.70
C GLU A 18 1.53 26.87 -19.04
N ILE A 19 0.47 26.77 -18.23
CA ILE A 19 -0.02 25.49 -17.68
C ILE A 19 -0.44 24.53 -18.81
N GLN A 20 -1.11 25.04 -19.84
CA GLN A 20 -1.52 24.26 -21.02
C GLN A 20 -0.30 23.66 -21.73
N SER A 21 0.76 24.44 -21.96
CA SER A 21 2.00 23.96 -22.60
C SER A 21 2.72 22.86 -21.80
N ILE A 22 2.67 22.93 -20.47
CA ILE A 22 3.25 21.92 -19.58
C ILE A 22 2.45 20.61 -19.66
N ILE A 23 1.13 20.69 -19.81
CA ILE A 23 0.26 19.52 -20.00
C ILE A 23 0.49 18.86 -21.36
N GLU A 24 0.74 19.66 -22.39
CA GLU A 24 0.92 19.19 -23.77
C GLU A 24 2.33 18.65 -24.06
N SER A 25 3.32 18.92 -23.19
CA SER A 25 4.70 18.47 -23.35
C SER A 25 5.23 17.70 -22.13
N SER A 26 5.33 16.38 -22.29
CA SER A 26 5.86 15.49 -21.23
C SER A 26 7.34 15.72 -20.90
N ASP A 27 8.06 16.45 -21.75
CA ASP A 27 9.48 16.76 -21.58
C ASP A 27 9.72 18.05 -20.78
N HIS A 28 8.64 18.74 -20.38
CA HIS A 28 8.75 19.97 -19.61
C HIS A 28 9.34 19.70 -18.20
N PRO A 29 10.27 20.55 -17.69
CA PRO A 29 10.93 20.33 -16.39
C PRO A 29 10.02 20.18 -15.17
N LEU A 30 8.78 20.68 -15.27
CA LEU A 30 7.76 20.59 -14.21
C LEU A 30 6.73 19.47 -14.41
N TRP A 31 6.74 18.77 -15.54
CA TRP A 31 5.78 17.72 -15.84
C TRP A 31 5.82 16.61 -14.78
N SER A 32 7.01 16.18 -14.37
CA SER A 32 7.19 15.18 -13.32
C SER A 32 6.62 15.62 -11.97
N ASP A 33 6.86 16.88 -11.57
CA ASP A 33 6.36 17.44 -10.30
C ASP A 33 4.83 17.56 -10.31
N LEU A 34 4.24 17.97 -11.43
CA LEU A 34 2.79 18.08 -11.64
C LEU A 34 2.11 16.71 -11.62
N VAL A 35 2.62 15.76 -12.41
CA VAL A 35 2.11 14.38 -12.43
C VAL A 35 2.22 13.80 -11.02
N LYS A 36 3.36 13.93 -10.35
CA LYS A 36 3.52 13.45 -8.98
C LYS A 36 2.53 14.09 -8.01
N HIS A 37 2.30 15.40 -8.08
CA HIS A 37 1.32 16.09 -7.22
C HIS A 37 -0.12 15.62 -7.46
N PHE A 38 -0.56 15.56 -8.72
CA PHE A 38 -1.92 15.19 -9.07
C PHE A 38 -2.17 13.69 -8.93
N SER A 39 -1.21 12.83 -9.28
CA SER A 39 -1.27 11.39 -9.01
C SER A 39 -1.32 11.11 -7.51
N GLN A 40 -0.58 11.85 -6.68
CA GLN A 40 -0.69 11.72 -5.24
C GLN A 40 -2.06 12.14 -4.72
N LYS A 41 -2.59 13.28 -5.19
CA LYS A 41 -3.97 13.70 -4.87
C LYS A 41 -5.04 12.71 -5.33
N ALA A 42 -4.79 12.00 -6.42
CA ALA A 42 -5.67 10.97 -6.94
C ALA A 42 -5.46 9.59 -6.27
N GLY A 43 -4.54 9.47 -5.30
CA GLY A 43 -4.21 8.18 -4.65
C GLY A 43 -3.53 7.18 -5.59
N ILE A 44 -3.01 7.63 -6.74
CA ILE A 44 -2.32 6.79 -7.73
C ILE A 44 -0.87 6.57 -7.32
N LEU A 45 -0.17 7.61 -6.87
CA LEU A 45 1.24 7.52 -6.47
C LEU A 45 1.39 8.02 -5.04
N VAL A 46 1.80 7.13 -4.13
CA VAL A 46 1.97 7.45 -2.71
C VAL A 46 3.44 7.51 -2.38
N ILE A 47 3.88 8.63 -1.83
CA ILE A 47 5.21 8.78 -1.25
C ILE A 47 5.18 8.25 0.17
N VAL A 48 6.07 7.32 0.48
CA VAL A 48 6.17 6.70 1.81
C VAL A 48 7.31 7.38 2.56
N ASP A 49 7.01 8.04 3.67
CA ASP A 49 8.05 8.57 4.55
C ASP A 49 8.82 7.42 5.20
N ARG A 50 10.12 7.36 4.95
CA ARG A 50 11.04 6.35 5.51
C ARG A 50 11.95 6.90 6.60
N THR A 51 11.81 8.17 6.97
CA THR A 51 12.62 8.79 8.04
C THR A 51 12.29 8.20 9.40
N THR A 52 11.04 7.75 9.58
CA THR A 52 10.56 7.08 10.78
C THR A 52 10.09 5.66 10.44
N PRO A 53 10.67 4.61 11.06
CA PRO A 53 10.16 3.25 10.88
C PRO A 53 8.74 3.13 11.46
N PHE A 54 7.98 2.14 11.00
CA PHE A 54 6.71 1.81 11.63
C PHE A 54 6.96 1.31 13.06
N ASN A 55 6.27 1.88 14.04
CA ASN A 55 6.36 1.45 15.44
C ASN A 55 5.08 0.71 15.86
N PRO A 56 5.08 -0.62 15.91
CA PRO A 56 3.87 -1.37 16.29
C PRO A 56 3.43 -1.14 17.73
N ALA A 57 4.37 -0.80 18.64
CA ALA A 57 4.04 -0.54 20.03
C ALA A 57 3.28 0.79 20.21
N GLU A 58 3.62 1.79 19.40
CA GLU A 58 2.91 3.07 19.37
C GLU A 58 1.58 2.99 18.62
N PHE A 59 1.54 2.25 17.50
CA PHE A 59 0.34 2.16 16.67
C PHE A 59 -0.74 1.24 17.25
N ILE A 60 -0.35 0.04 17.71
CA ILE A 60 -1.29 -1.02 18.15
C ILE A 60 -1.40 -1.04 19.68
N GLY A 61 -0.26 -0.93 20.36
CA GLY A 61 -0.19 -0.91 21.81
C GLY A 61 1.05 -1.62 22.36
N SER A 62 1.30 -1.42 23.66
CA SER A 62 2.50 -1.93 24.33
C SER A 62 2.73 -3.44 24.13
N GLY A 63 3.99 -3.81 23.90
CA GLY A 63 4.46 -5.19 23.76
C GLY A 63 4.33 -5.78 22.35
N TRP A 64 3.75 -5.06 21.39
CA TRP A 64 3.78 -5.43 19.99
C TRP A 64 5.15 -5.15 19.37
N THR A 65 5.67 -6.09 18.58
CA THR A 65 6.95 -5.95 17.89
C THR A 65 6.86 -6.38 16.42
N ILE A 66 7.89 -6.04 15.65
CA ILE A 66 8.09 -6.53 14.28
C ILE A 66 8.84 -7.87 14.38
N ASP A 67 8.29 -8.88 13.71
CA ASP A 67 8.82 -10.24 13.65
C ASP A 67 9.63 -10.49 12.37
N GLU A 68 9.07 -10.10 11.22
CA GLU A 68 9.71 -10.20 9.91
C GLU A 68 9.31 -9.01 9.04
N GLU A 69 10.20 -8.59 8.13
CA GLU A 69 9.89 -7.57 7.13
C GLU A 69 10.45 -7.95 5.76
N ASP A 70 9.69 -7.65 4.70
CA ASP A 70 10.20 -7.70 3.33
C ASP A 70 11.10 -6.50 3.06
N LYS A 71 12.42 -6.73 3.04
CA LYS A 71 13.44 -5.71 2.77
C LYS A 71 13.22 -4.99 1.44
N ARG A 72 12.63 -5.65 0.44
CA ARG A 72 12.33 -5.03 -0.86
C ARG A 72 11.21 -4.00 -0.72
N SER A 73 10.24 -4.27 0.16
CA SER A 73 9.17 -3.34 0.50
C SER A 73 9.69 -2.14 1.31
N LEU A 74 10.63 -2.37 2.24
CA LEU A 74 11.30 -1.30 2.98
C LEU A 74 12.06 -0.33 2.06
N ALA A 75 12.61 -0.82 0.95
CA ALA A 75 13.31 -0.01 -0.04
C ALA A 75 12.39 0.86 -0.91
N LEU A 76 11.07 0.63 -0.90
CA LEU A 76 10.12 1.43 -1.68
C LEU A 76 9.91 2.80 -1.03
N THR A 77 10.36 3.88 -1.68
CA THR A 77 10.06 5.25 -1.26
C THR A 77 8.79 5.80 -1.92
N GLU A 78 8.37 5.18 -3.02
CA GLU A 78 7.19 5.54 -3.79
C GLU A 78 6.44 4.27 -4.19
N VAL A 79 5.11 4.28 -4.05
CA VAL A 79 4.24 3.16 -4.38
C VAL A 79 3.17 3.63 -5.36
N ASP A 80 3.18 3.05 -6.55
CA ASP A 80 2.15 3.29 -7.57
C ASP A 80 0.99 2.31 -7.37
N PHE A 81 -0.08 2.81 -6.74
CA PHE A 81 -1.29 2.04 -6.42
C PHE A 81 -2.08 1.63 -7.66
N SER A 82 -1.86 2.24 -8.83
CA SER A 82 -2.44 1.74 -10.08
C SER A 82 -1.84 0.40 -10.52
N LYS A 83 -0.64 0.06 -10.03
CA LYS A 83 0.08 -1.17 -10.34
C LYS A 83 -0.07 -2.25 -9.28
N ILE A 84 -0.65 -1.93 -8.13
CA ILE A 84 -0.82 -2.88 -7.02
C ILE A 84 -1.83 -3.95 -7.38
N ARG A 85 -1.47 -5.20 -7.11
CA ARG A 85 -2.34 -6.36 -7.25
C ARG A 85 -2.79 -6.83 -5.88
N LEU A 86 -4.01 -7.36 -5.84
CA LEU A 86 -4.60 -8.00 -4.68
C LEU A 86 -4.53 -9.51 -4.89
N GLU A 87 -3.60 -10.19 -4.21
CA GLU A 87 -3.29 -11.61 -4.44
C GLU A 87 -3.69 -12.47 -3.23
N THR A 88 -4.50 -13.51 -3.45
CA THR A 88 -4.96 -14.42 -2.39
C THR A 88 -4.00 -15.59 -2.15
N MET A 89 -3.20 -15.93 -3.17
CA MET A 89 -2.37 -17.13 -3.25
C MET A 89 -3.13 -18.47 -3.10
N LEU A 90 -4.46 -18.45 -3.25
CA LEU A 90 -5.27 -19.65 -3.35
C LEU A 90 -5.01 -20.32 -4.70
N LYS A 91 -4.89 -21.65 -4.69
CA LYS A 91 -4.86 -22.46 -5.89
C LYS A 91 -6.29 -22.75 -6.35
N LYS A 92 -6.40 -23.30 -7.57
CA LYS A 92 -7.66 -23.83 -8.06
C LYS A 92 -8.28 -24.78 -7.03
N ASP A 93 -9.58 -24.59 -6.77
CA ASP A 93 -10.40 -25.38 -5.84
C ASP A 93 -10.05 -25.21 -4.34
N GLU A 94 -9.07 -24.37 -3.97
CA GLU A 94 -8.85 -24.01 -2.57
C GLU A 94 -9.81 -22.90 -2.15
N ILE A 95 -10.66 -23.20 -1.17
CA ILE A 95 -11.52 -22.19 -0.52
C ILE A 95 -10.77 -21.36 0.52
N SER A 96 -9.71 -21.93 1.09
CA SER A 96 -8.88 -21.24 2.08
C SER A 96 -7.49 -21.85 2.18
N ILE A 97 -6.58 -21.09 2.79
CA ILE A 97 -5.18 -21.46 3.03
C ILE A 97 -4.78 -21.05 4.46
N ASN A 98 -3.83 -21.75 5.07
CA ASN A 98 -3.22 -21.27 6.32
C ASN A 98 -2.37 -20.01 6.04
N GLY A 99 -2.34 -19.05 6.97
CA GLY A 99 -1.62 -17.78 6.77
C GLY A 99 -0.11 -17.93 6.62
N GLU A 100 0.51 -18.86 7.33
CA GLU A 100 1.94 -19.16 7.15
C GLU A 100 2.23 -19.75 5.77
N GLU A 101 1.31 -20.57 5.26
CA GLU A 101 1.42 -21.12 3.91
C GLU A 101 1.15 -20.05 2.85
N LYS A 102 0.24 -19.11 3.08
CA LYS A 102 0.04 -17.91 2.25
C LYS A 102 1.34 -17.10 2.13
N LEU A 103 1.98 -16.80 3.27
CA LEU A 103 3.24 -16.07 3.32
C LEU A 103 4.36 -16.78 2.54
N LYS A 104 4.48 -18.11 2.69
CA LYS A 104 5.43 -18.91 1.90
C LYS A 104 5.17 -18.81 0.40
N ARG A 105 3.91 -18.88 -0.02
CA ARG A 105 3.53 -18.76 -1.44
C ARG A 105 3.81 -17.36 -1.99
N LEU A 106 3.50 -16.30 -1.24
CA LEU A 106 3.84 -14.91 -1.62
C LEU A 106 5.34 -14.75 -1.86
N LYS A 107 6.16 -15.23 -0.92
CA LYS A 107 7.64 -15.21 -1.03
C LYS A 107 8.11 -16.01 -2.25
N LYS A 108 7.58 -17.21 -2.46
CA LYS A 108 7.94 -18.08 -3.60
C LYS A 108 7.56 -17.46 -4.95
N ALA A 109 6.42 -16.79 -5.03
CA ALA A 109 5.98 -16.07 -6.22
C ALA A 109 6.80 -14.79 -6.48
N GLY A 110 7.72 -14.41 -5.58
CA GLY A 110 8.60 -13.26 -5.74
C GLY A 110 7.89 -11.91 -5.65
N HIS A 111 6.61 -11.86 -5.27
CA HIS A 111 5.88 -10.63 -5.01
C HIS A 111 6.57 -9.78 -3.95
N ILE A 112 6.61 -8.46 -4.14
CA ILE A 112 7.00 -7.54 -3.07
C ILE A 112 5.72 -7.17 -2.33
N CYS A 113 5.58 -7.65 -1.09
CA CYS A 113 4.39 -7.38 -0.29
C CYS A 113 4.49 -6.00 0.33
N LEU A 114 3.44 -5.17 0.24
CA LEU A 114 3.44 -3.85 0.88
C LEU A 114 3.52 -4.00 2.39
N ASN A 115 4.31 -3.14 3.05
CA ASN A 115 4.65 -3.26 4.48
C ASN A 115 3.81 -2.33 5.37
N ALA A 116 3.96 -2.47 6.69
CA ALA A 116 3.17 -1.73 7.67
C ALA A 116 3.34 -0.20 7.59
N LYS A 117 4.47 0.30 7.09
CA LYS A 117 4.65 1.75 6.87
C LYS A 117 3.83 2.28 5.69
N VAL A 118 3.65 1.46 4.65
CA VAL A 118 2.72 1.80 3.55
C VAL A 118 1.28 1.84 4.09
N PHE A 119 0.91 0.84 4.89
CA PHE A 119 -0.37 0.82 5.60
C PHE A 119 -0.58 2.07 6.46
N GLU A 120 0.39 2.44 7.30
CA GLU A 120 0.30 3.61 8.18
C GLU A 120 0.14 4.91 7.37
N THR A 121 0.84 5.03 6.25
CA THR A 121 0.73 6.16 5.33
C THR A 121 -0.71 6.31 4.81
N LEU A 122 -1.30 5.21 4.36
CA LEU A 122 -2.70 5.17 3.90
C LEU A 122 -3.70 5.42 5.03
N TRP A 123 -3.42 4.91 6.23
CA TRP A 123 -4.33 5.06 7.36
C TRP A 123 -4.42 6.51 7.85
N ASN A 124 -3.27 7.20 7.85
CA ASN A 124 -3.16 8.61 8.21
C ASN A 124 -3.79 9.53 7.16
N ASP A 125 -3.75 9.16 5.88
CA ASP A 125 -4.45 9.87 4.82
C ASP A 125 -5.28 8.91 3.95
N LYS A 126 -6.53 8.70 4.38
CA LYS A 126 -7.48 7.79 3.75
C LYS A 126 -7.85 8.19 2.32
N THR A 127 -7.57 9.43 1.90
CA THR A 127 -7.80 9.89 0.52
C THR A 127 -6.85 9.23 -0.48
N LEU A 128 -5.74 8.67 0.01
CA LEU A 128 -4.76 7.93 -0.79
C LEU A 128 -5.19 6.49 -1.08
N ILE A 129 -6.19 5.96 -0.38
CA ILE A 129 -6.63 4.57 -0.55
C ILE A 129 -7.46 4.46 -1.85
N PRO A 130 -7.12 3.55 -2.79
CA PRO A 130 -7.86 3.43 -4.03
C PRO A 130 -9.35 3.15 -3.82
N GLU A 131 -10.23 3.88 -4.50
CA GLU A 131 -11.68 3.64 -4.46
C GLU A 131 -12.05 2.20 -4.89
N SER A 132 -11.26 1.61 -5.79
CA SER A 132 -11.43 0.23 -6.24
C SER A 132 -11.33 -0.80 -5.10
N TRP A 133 -10.61 -0.46 -4.02
CA TRP A 133 -10.42 -1.33 -2.85
C TRP A 133 -11.69 -1.42 -1.98
N LYS A 134 -12.69 -0.56 -2.21
CA LYS A 134 -14.00 -0.64 -1.54
C LYS A 134 -14.89 -1.76 -2.09
N LYS A 135 -14.53 -2.36 -3.22
CA LYS A 135 -15.31 -3.42 -3.86
C LYS A 135 -15.30 -4.68 -3.01
N LYS A 136 -16.47 -5.27 -2.84
CA LYS A 136 -16.65 -6.57 -2.19
C LYS A 136 -16.08 -7.70 -3.06
N THR A 137 -15.58 -8.74 -2.41
CA THR A 137 -15.15 -9.99 -3.04
C THR A 137 -16.17 -11.06 -2.70
N ASN A 138 -16.89 -11.59 -3.70
CA ASN A 138 -17.92 -12.62 -3.51
C ASN A 138 -18.93 -12.24 -2.41
N ASP A 139 -19.48 -11.02 -2.51
CA ASP A 139 -20.41 -10.39 -1.55
C ASP A 139 -19.88 -10.14 -0.12
N ASN A 140 -18.64 -10.55 0.16
CA ASN A 140 -17.95 -10.31 1.42
C ASN A 140 -17.17 -8.99 1.39
N THR A 141 -17.02 -8.37 2.56
CA THR A 141 -16.06 -7.28 2.76
C THR A 141 -14.66 -7.78 2.41
N THR A 142 -13.97 -7.05 1.54
CA THR A 142 -12.58 -7.34 1.18
C THR A 142 -11.66 -6.74 2.23
N TYR A 143 -10.81 -7.58 2.84
CA TYR A 143 -9.78 -7.14 3.78
C TYR A 143 -8.43 -7.22 3.08
N ILE A 144 -7.75 -6.09 2.96
CA ILE A 144 -6.55 -5.94 2.14
C ILE A 144 -5.34 -5.92 3.06
N PHE A 145 -4.52 -6.95 2.95
CA PHE A 145 -3.45 -7.23 3.91
C PHE A 145 -2.09 -6.72 3.43
N PHE A 146 -1.29 -6.27 4.39
CA PHE A 146 0.05 -5.72 4.20
C PHE A 146 1.11 -6.70 4.72
N ASP A 147 1.20 -7.86 4.06
CA ASP A 147 2.06 -8.98 4.45
C ASP A 147 3.58 -8.70 4.34
N GLY A 148 3.97 -7.49 3.94
CA GLY A 148 5.36 -7.03 3.95
C GLY A 148 5.93 -6.78 5.35
N THR A 149 5.09 -6.74 6.39
CA THR A 149 5.50 -6.71 7.80
C THR A 149 4.71 -7.75 8.57
N ILE A 150 5.41 -8.72 9.17
CA ILE A 150 4.83 -9.66 10.12
C ILE A 150 5.04 -9.09 11.52
N LEU A 151 3.95 -8.99 12.27
CA LEU A 151 3.92 -8.49 13.63
C LEU A 151 3.89 -9.65 14.62
N ARG A 152 4.47 -9.42 15.80
CA ARG A 152 4.40 -10.32 16.95
C ARG A 152 3.62 -9.66 18.06
N SER A 153 2.56 -10.32 18.54
CA SER A 153 1.81 -9.87 19.70
C SER A 153 2.58 -10.13 21.00
N PRO A 154 2.22 -9.45 22.11
CA PRO A 154 2.79 -9.74 23.44
C PRO A 154 2.64 -11.20 23.89
N TYR A 155 1.65 -11.91 23.33
CA TYR A 155 1.36 -13.33 23.62
C TYR A 155 2.05 -14.29 22.64
N GLY A 156 2.86 -13.77 21.71
CA GLY A 156 3.65 -14.56 20.77
C GLY A 156 2.94 -14.91 19.45
N ASN A 157 1.68 -14.52 19.25
CA ASN A 157 0.97 -14.74 17.99
C ASN A 157 1.54 -13.87 16.87
N ARG A 158 1.59 -14.42 15.66
CA ARG A 158 2.03 -13.69 14.46
C ARG A 158 0.84 -13.16 13.71
N SER A 159 0.91 -11.93 13.23
CA SER A 159 -0.19 -11.32 12.49
C SER A 159 0.28 -10.29 11.47
N VAL A 160 -0.64 -9.89 10.61
CA VAL A 160 -0.44 -8.84 9.61
C VAL A 160 -1.59 -7.84 9.69
N LEU A 161 -1.32 -6.58 9.35
CA LEU A 161 -2.31 -5.51 9.32
C LEU A 161 -3.14 -5.55 8.04
N SER A 162 -4.39 -5.07 8.13
CA SER A 162 -5.29 -4.92 6.99
C SER A 162 -6.12 -3.65 7.05
N LEU A 163 -6.55 -3.21 5.87
CA LEU A 163 -7.62 -2.23 5.68
C LEU A 163 -8.86 -2.91 5.09
N ASP A 164 -10.04 -2.42 5.47
CA ASP A 164 -11.29 -2.74 4.77
C ASP A 164 -12.22 -1.52 4.73
N TRP A 165 -13.13 -1.56 3.76
CA TRP A 165 -14.21 -0.58 3.66
C TRP A 165 -15.53 -1.25 4.03
N SER A 166 -16.12 -0.79 5.13
CA SER A 166 -17.43 -1.24 5.57
C SER A 166 -18.12 -0.11 6.34
N GLY A 167 -19.46 -0.14 6.43
CA GLY A 167 -20.22 0.89 7.17
C GLY A 167 -20.13 2.33 6.61
N GLY A 168 -19.52 2.54 5.43
CA GLY A 168 -19.31 3.88 4.87
C GLY A 168 -17.99 4.53 5.31
N GLU A 169 -17.09 3.79 5.96
CA GLU A 169 -15.78 4.26 6.38
C GLU A 169 -14.69 3.20 6.22
N TRP A 170 -13.44 3.64 6.37
CA TRP A 170 -12.27 2.74 6.39
C TRP A 170 -12.00 2.27 7.81
N HIS A 171 -11.84 0.96 7.97
CA HIS A 171 -11.40 0.35 9.21
C HIS A 171 -10.01 -0.30 9.02
N TRP A 172 -9.37 -0.58 10.15
CA TRP A 172 -8.18 -1.42 10.17
C TRP A 172 -8.33 -2.55 11.18
N TYR A 173 -7.64 -3.64 10.88
CA TYR A 173 -7.58 -4.82 11.73
C TYR A 173 -6.19 -5.45 11.66
N TYR A 174 -5.95 -6.45 12.49
CA TYR A 174 -4.88 -7.42 12.28
C TYR A 174 -5.45 -8.83 12.29
N ARG A 175 -4.84 -9.74 11.53
CA ARG A 175 -5.24 -11.15 11.49
C ARG A 175 -4.07 -12.07 11.80
N TRP A 176 -4.30 -13.05 12.66
CA TRP A 176 -3.30 -14.05 12.99
C TRP A 176 -3.01 -14.99 11.80
N LEU A 177 -1.74 -15.34 11.61
CA LEU A 177 -1.28 -16.22 10.53
C LEU A 177 -1.65 -17.69 10.76
N ASP A 178 -1.96 -18.09 12.00
CA ASP A 178 -2.40 -19.45 12.34
C ASP A 178 -3.86 -19.73 11.92
N ARG A 179 -4.63 -18.71 11.53
CA ARG A 179 -6.01 -18.84 11.05
C ARG A 179 -6.09 -19.24 9.59
N ALA A 180 -7.29 -19.63 9.15
CA ALA A 180 -7.63 -19.80 7.74
C ALA A 180 -7.75 -18.45 7.03
N TRP A 181 -7.34 -18.42 5.75
CA TRP A 181 -7.36 -17.25 4.89
C TRP A 181 -8.18 -17.52 3.64
N TYR A 182 -9.22 -16.73 3.40
CA TYR A 182 -10.17 -16.92 2.30
C TYR A 182 -9.85 -16.01 1.11
N ASP A 183 -10.64 -16.14 0.04
CA ASP A 183 -10.54 -15.36 -1.19
C ASP A 183 -10.79 -13.86 -1.01
N TYR A 184 -11.57 -13.45 0.00
CA TYR A 184 -11.77 -12.04 0.37
C TYR A 184 -10.68 -11.46 1.30
N TYR A 185 -9.56 -12.18 1.49
CA TYR A 185 -8.38 -11.72 2.26
C TYR A 185 -7.10 -11.60 1.40
N PRO A 186 -7.12 -10.83 0.30
CA PRO A 186 -5.94 -10.66 -0.54
C PRO A 186 -4.82 -9.88 0.15
N SER A 187 -3.58 -10.13 -0.28
CA SER A 187 -2.41 -9.32 0.04
C SER A 187 -2.21 -8.23 -1.01
N ALA A 188 -1.89 -7.02 -0.58
CA ALA A 188 -1.46 -5.95 -1.47
C ALA A 188 0.01 -6.15 -1.87
N VAL A 189 0.25 -6.38 -3.16
CA VAL A 189 1.58 -6.67 -3.68
C VAL A 189 1.93 -5.84 -4.90
N CYS A 190 3.21 -5.49 -5.01
CA CYS A 190 3.75 -5.10 -6.31
C CYS A 190 3.97 -6.36 -7.15
N PRO A 191 3.61 -6.34 -8.45
CA PRO A 191 3.95 -7.42 -9.37
C PRO A 191 5.47 -7.59 -9.45
N GLN A 192 5.94 -8.78 -9.83
CA GLN A 192 7.36 -9.08 -9.90
C GLN A 192 8.13 -8.00 -10.67
N VAL A 193 9.22 -7.51 -10.08
CA VAL A 193 10.23 -6.78 -10.85
C VAL A 193 10.94 -7.85 -11.66
N SER A 194 10.71 -7.90 -12.97
CA SER A 194 11.54 -8.73 -13.85
C SER A 194 13.01 -8.37 -13.56
N PRO A 195 13.93 -9.36 -13.48
CA PRO A 195 15.34 -9.05 -13.46
C PRO A 195 15.64 -8.15 -14.65
N GLN A 196 16.23 -6.99 -14.40
CA GLN A 196 16.87 -6.23 -15.45
C GLN A 196 18.03 -7.12 -15.94
N ASN A 197 17.81 -7.79 -17.07
CA ASN A 197 18.88 -8.46 -17.83
C ASN A 197 19.81 -7.41 -18.44
#